data_AF-J9YWI2-F1
#
_entry.id   AF-J9YWI2-F1
#
_cell.length_a   1.000
_cell.length_b   1.000
_cell.length_c   1.000
_cell.angle_alpha   90.00
_cell.angle_beta   90.00
_cell.angle_gamma   90.00
#
_symmetry.space_group_name_H-M   'P 1'
#
loop_
_entity.id
_entity.type
_entity.pdbx_description
1 polymer ?
#
loop_
_entity_poly.entity_id
_entity_poly.type
_entity_poly.pdbx_seq_one_letter_code
_entity_poly.pdbx_strand_id
1 'polypeptide(L)'
;MGVNLKIINFINNYLLKNIKVDFTFLHLVNKKNLHLRLKQRKKLNRYDKFDFKFYKKVQDGFIKIAKKNKNKYSLIDSNLDFKHNKEIIIKKINKII
;
A
#
# COMPACT_ATOMS: atom_id res chain seq x y z
N MET A 1 1.40 15.76 -12.81
CA MET A 1 2.65 15.52 -12.06
C MET A 1 3.25 14.21 -12.52
N GLY A 2 4.28 14.26 -13.35
CA GLY A 2 5.07 13.09 -13.74
C GLY A 2 6.51 13.31 -13.29
N VAL A 3 6.94 12.61 -12.26
CA VAL A 3 8.37 12.54 -11.92
C VAL A 3 8.99 11.46 -12.81
N ASN A 4 10.20 11.70 -13.32
CA ASN A 4 10.89 10.74 -14.17
C ASN A 4 11.19 9.46 -13.37
N LEU A 5 10.72 8.31 -13.88
CA LEU A 5 10.92 7.01 -13.23
C LEU A 5 12.41 6.67 -13.05
N LYS A 6 13.29 7.11 -13.97
CA LYS A 6 14.74 6.91 -13.83
C LYS A 6 15.29 7.62 -12.60
N ILE A 7 14.82 8.84 -12.31
CA ILE A 7 15.24 9.60 -11.12
C ILE A 7 14.75 8.90 -9.85
N ILE A 8 13.49 8.44 -9.83
CA ILE A 8 12.94 7.69 -8.70
C ILE A 8 13.77 6.44 -8.42
N ASN A 9 14.09 5.66 -9.45
CA ASN A 9 14.89 4.44 -9.32
C ASN A 9 16.33 4.74 -8.88
N PHE A 10 16.94 5.81 -9.41
CA PHE A 10 18.26 6.24 -8.99
C PHE A 10 18.31 6.58 -7.49
N ILE A 11 17.37 7.41 -7.02
CA ILE A 11 17.28 7.79 -5.61
C ILE A 11 17.01 6.56 -4.73
N ASN A 12 16.08 5.69 -5.13
CA ASN A 12 15.78 4.47 -4.38
C ASN A 12 17.00 3.55 -4.26
N ASN A 13 17.73 3.32 -5.35
CA ASN A 13 18.93 2.48 -5.34
C ASN A 13 20.04 3.09 -4.50
N TYR A 14 20.22 4.41 -4.57
CA TYR A 14 21.21 5.13 -3.76
C TYR A 14 20.92 5.02 -2.26
N LEU A 15 19.65 5.18 -1.86
CA LEU A 15 19.22 5.12 -0.45
C LEU A 15 19.22 3.70 0.11
N LEU A 16 18.66 2.73 -0.64
CA LEU A 16 18.43 1.37 -0.14
C LEU A 16 19.63 0.45 -0.33
N LYS A 17 20.53 0.74 -1.28
CA LYS A 17 21.67 -0.11 -1.65
C LYS A 17 21.23 -1.58 -1.85
N ASN A 18 21.66 -2.47 -0.97
CA ASN A 18 21.38 -3.91 -1.04
C ASN A 18 20.16 -4.34 -0.23
N ILE A 19 19.52 -3.42 0.50
CA ILE A 19 18.32 -3.72 1.29
C ILE A 19 17.15 -3.96 0.34
N LYS A 20 16.58 -5.17 0.41
CA LYS A 20 15.40 -5.55 -0.36
C LYS A 20 14.33 -6.10 0.56
N VAL A 21 13.08 -5.82 0.23
CA VAL A 21 11.93 -6.34 0.96
C VAL A 21 11.65 -7.76 0.48
N ASP A 22 11.61 -8.71 1.42
CA ASP A 22 11.30 -10.10 1.13
C ASP A 22 9.81 -10.32 0.89
N PHE A 23 8.97 -9.69 1.72
CA PHE A 23 7.53 -9.80 1.64
C PHE A 23 6.81 -8.50 2.02
N THR A 24 5.67 -8.23 1.39
CA THR A 24 4.83 -7.04 1.64
C THR A 24 3.35 -7.40 1.73
N PHE A 25 2.69 -6.94 2.79
CA PHE A 25 1.22 -6.94 2.88
C PHE A 25 0.67 -5.64 2.33
N LEU A 26 0.02 -5.70 1.16
CA LEU A 26 -0.58 -4.54 0.51
C LEU A 26 -2.05 -4.41 0.92
N HIS A 27 -2.33 -3.45 1.78
CA HIS A 27 -3.68 -3.13 2.24
C HIS A 27 -4.46 -2.31 1.20
N LEU A 28 -5.63 -2.82 0.80
CA LEU A 28 -6.54 -2.17 -0.14
C LEU A 28 -7.76 -1.62 0.60
N VAL A 29 -8.24 -0.44 0.20
CA VAL A 29 -9.41 0.19 0.82
C VAL A 29 -10.31 0.79 -0.24
N ASN A 30 -11.62 0.69 -0.04
CA ASN A 30 -12.60 1.30 -0.92
C ASN A 30 -12.82 2.78 -0.58
N LYS A 31 -13.47 3.52 -1.48
CA LYS A 31 -13.74 4.95 -1.32
C LYS A 31 -14.49 5.27 -0.03
N LYS A 32 -15.52 4.47 0.29
CA LYS A 32 -16.41 4.68 1.43
C LYS A 32 -15.63 4.61 2.74
N ASN A 33 -14.86 3.54 2.93
CA ASN A 33 -14.08 3.30 4.13
C ASN A 33 -12.91 4.26 4.26
N LEU A 34 -12.25 4.63 3.15
CA LEU A 34 -11.23 5.67 3.15
C LEU A 34 -11.80 7.00 3.67
N HIS A 35 -12.96 7.40 3.15
CA HIS A 35 -13.60 8.66 3.55
C HIS A 35 -14.05 8.65 5.02
N LEU A 36 -14.61 7.53 5.51
CA LEU A 36 -14.94 7.38 6.94
C LEU A 36 -13.70 7.53 7.83
N ARG A 37 -12.58 6.91 7.44
CA ARG A 37 -11.31 7.03 8.18
C ARG A 37 -10.72 8.43 8.14
N LEU A 38 -10.84 9.14 7.02
CA LEU A 38 -10.38 10.53 6.93
C LEU A 38 -11.18 11.46 7.85
N LYS A 39 -12.50 11.25 7.97
CA LYS A 39 -13.37 12.00 8.90
C LYS A 39 -13.01 11.80 10.38
N GLN A 40 -12.46 10.65 10.73
CA GLN A 40 -12.03 10.36 12.11
C GLN A 40 -10.71 11.06 12.48
N ARG A 41 -9.99 11.66 11.54
CA ARG A 41 -8.72 12.34 11.83
C ARG A 41 -8.96 13.69 12.49
N LYS A 42 -8.23 13.93 13.59
CA LYS A 42 -8.23 15.23 14.28
C LYS A 42 -7.70 16.38 13.40
N LYS A 43 -6.73 16.10 12.54
CA LYS A 43 -6.11 17.07 11.61
C LYS A 43 -5.74 16.38 10.30
N LEU A 44 -6.12 17.00 9.18
CA LEU A 44 -5.80 16.52 7.84
C LEU A 44 -4.39 16.96 7.43
N ASN A 45 -3.62 16.05 6.83
CA ASN A 45 -2.32 16.37 6.24
C ASN A 45 -2.46 16.82 4.76
N ARG A 46 -1.34 17.16 4.12
CA ARG A 46 -1.31 17.56 2.69
C ARG A 46 -1.94 16.51 1.77
N TYR A 47 -1.65 15.23 2.02
CA TYR A 47 -2.11 14.13 1.17
C TYR A 47 -3.60 13.84 1.34
N ASP A 48 -4.13 14.09 2.53
CA ASP A 48 -5.56 13.92 2.86
C ASP A 48 -6.49 14.85 2.07
N LYS A 49 -5.92 15.92 1.51
CA LYS A 49 -6.63 16.91 0.71
C LYS A 49 -6.67 16.57 -0.79
N PHE A 50 -6.03 15.48 -1.22
CA PHE A 50 -6.09 15.06 -2.61
C PHE A 50 -7.46 14.49 -2.98
N ASP A 51 -7.80 14.58 -4.26
CA ASP A 51 -9.05 14.03 -4.77
C ASP A 51 -9.03 12.49 -4.81
N PHE A 52 -10.21 11.90 -4.96
CA PHE A 52 -10.30 10.44 -5.04
C PHE A 52 -9.62 9.86 -6.29
N LYS A 53 -9.48 10.64 -7.37
CA LYS A 53 -8.79 10.20 -8.59
C LYS A 53 -7.30 9.95 -8.30
N PHE A 54 -6.67 10.81 -7.49
CA PHE A 54 -5.30 10.62 -7.01
C PHE A 54 -5.17 9.34 -6.19
N TYR A 55 -6.02 9.13 -5.19
CA TYR A 55 -5.99 7.91 -4.37
C TYR A 55 -6.17 6.64 -5.21
N LYS A 56 -7.13 6.64 -6.13
CA LYS A 56 -7.35 5.51 -7.04
C LYS A 56 -6.11 5.23 -7.88
N LYS A 57 -5.50 6.27 -8.47
CA LYS A 57 -4.27 6.15 -9.26
C LYS A 57 -3.11 5.57 -8.45
N VAL A 58 -2.96 5.99 -7.19
CA VAL A 58 -1.91 5.46 -6.29
C VAL A 58 -2.17 3.99 -5.97
N GLN A 59 -3.39 3.63 -5.56
CA GLN A 59 -3.74 2.24 -5.26
C GLN A 59 -3.57 1.33 -6.48
N ASP A 60 -4.03 1.76 -7.65
CA ASP A 60 -3.87 1.03 -8.92
C ASP A 60 -2.38 0.81 -9.27
N GLY A 61 -1.53 1.81 -8.98
CA GLY A 61 -0.08 1.71 -9.13
C GLY A 61 0.52 0.61 -8.25
N PHE A 62 0.16 0.57 -6.96
CA PHE A 62 0.62 -0.49 -6.05
C PHE A 62 0.09 -1.88 -6.44
N ILE A 63 -1.17 -1.98 -6.88
CA ILE A 63 -1.73 -3.23 -7.39
C ILE A 63 -0.93 -3.71 -8.61
N LYS A 64 -0.55 -2.81 -9.52
CA LYS A 64 0.29 -3.16 -10.68
C LYS A 64 1.66 -3.68 -10.27
N ILE A 65 2.28 -3.10 -9.24
CA ILE A 65 3.58 -3.56 -8.69
C ILE A 65 3.42 -4.95 -8.05
N ALA A 66 2.39 -5.14 -7.24
CA ALA A 66 2.10 -6.42 -6.58
C ALA A 66 1.83 -7.54 -7.61
N LYS A 67 1.06 -7.25 -8.66
CA LYS A 67 0.78 -8.20 -9.75
C LYS A 67 2.02 -8.63 -10.52
N LYS A 68 3.04 -7.78 -10.62
CA LYS A 68 4.33 -8.13 -11.24
C LYS A 68 5.19 -9.03 -10.35
N ASN A 69 5.03 -8.94 -9.02
CA ASN A 69 5.86 -9.63 -8.04
C ASN A 69 5.01 -10.53 -7.11
N LYS A 70 4.10 -11.33 -7.66
CA LYS A 70 3.05 -12.03 -6.88
C LYS A 70 3.58 -12.80 -5.65
N ASN A 71 4.77 -13.39 -5.74
CA ASN A 71 5.36 -14.18 -4.65
C ASN A 71 5.77 -13.34 -3.43
N LYS A 72 6.03 -12.04 -3.63
CA LYS A 72 6.47 -11.10 -2.58
C LYS A 72 5.35 -10.26 -1.99
N TYR A 73 4.11 -10.44 -2.46
CA TYR A 73 2.98 -9.61 -2.04
C TYR A 73 1.79 -10.45 -1.61
N SER A 74 1.10 -10.00 -0.56
CA SER A 74 -0.25 -10.44 -0.22
C SER A 74 -1.17 -9.24 -0.21
N LEU A 75 -2.29 -9.33 -0.94
CA LEU A 75 -3.32 -8.30 -0.91
C LEU A 75 -4.22 -8.53 0.30
N ILE A 76 -4.38 -7.50 1.13
CA ILE A 76 -5.26 -7.53 2.31
C ILE A 76 -6.43 -6.59 2.06
N ASP A 77 -7.65 -7.11 2.14
CA ASP A 77 -8.86 -6.29 2.00
C ASP A 77 -9.17 -5.59 3.32
N SER A 78 -8.66 -4.37 3.48
CA SER A 78 -8.90 -3.55 4.66
C SER A 78 -10.32 -3.00 4.75
N ASN A 79 -11.24 -3.43 3.89
CA ASN A 79 -12.67 -3.17 4.06
C ASN A 79 -13.37 -4.21 4.94
N LEU A 80 -12.74 -5.39 5.12
CA LEU A 80 -13.19 -6.44 6.00
C LEU A 80 -12.87 -6.12 7.47
N ASP A 81 -13.44 -6.94 8.36
CA ASP A 81 -13.22 -6.84 9.78
C ASP A 81 -11.73 -6.92 10.15
N PHE A 82 -11.36 -6.18 11.20
CA PHE A 82 -9.98 -6.10 11.67
C PHE A 82 -9.46 -7.44 12.18
N LYS A 83 -10.27 -8.18 12.95
CA LYS A 83 -9.87 -9.48 13.52
C LYS A 83 -9.65 -10.50 12.42
N HIS A 84 -10.53 -10.51 11.41
CA HIS A 84 -10.38 -11.35 10.23
C HIS A 84 -9.07 -11.10 9.48
N ASN A 85 -8.76 -9.83 9.18
CA ASN A 85 -7.51 -9.47 8.49
C ASN A 85 -6.27 -9.80 9.35
N LYS A 86 -6.34 -9.60 10.67
CA LYS A 86 -5.26 -9.96 11.60
C LYS A 86 -4.94 -11.46 11.54
N GLU A 87 -5.95 -12.31 11.56
CA GLU A 87 -5.78 -13.77 11.48
C GLU A 87 -5.13 -14.20 10.15
N ILE A 88 -5.55 -13.60 9.03
CA ILE A 88 -4.95 -13.85 7.70
C ILE A 88 -3.46 -13.50 7.70
N ILE A 89 -3.11 -12.32 8.23
CA ILE A 89 -1.72 -11.85 8.28
C ILE A 89 -0.86 -12.76 9.14
N ILE A 90 -1.31 -13.11 10.36
CA ILE A 90 -0.57 -14.02 11.26
C ILE A 90 -0.35 -15.37 10.59
N LYS A 91 -1.40 -15.94 9.98
CA LYS A 91 -1.29 -17.22 9.26
C LYS A 91 -0.30 -17.15 8.10
N LYS A 92 -0.20 -16.01 7.42
CA LYS A 92 0.75 -15.82 6.32
C LYS A 92 2.18 -15.64 6.84
N ILE A 93 2.38 -14.91 7.93
CA ILE A 93 3.68 -14.77 8.61
C ILE A 93 4.22 -16.14 9.03
N ASN A 94 3.40 -16.96 9.69
CA ASN A 94 3.77 -18.32 10.13
C ASN A 94 4.06 -19.31 8.98
N LYS A 95 3.80 -18.92 7.73
CA LYS A 95 4.16 -19.72 6.54
C LYS A 95 5.44 -19.22 5.86
N ILE A 96 5.89 -18.01 6.21
CA ILE A 96 7.07 -17.36 5.64
C ILE A 96 8.27 -17.54 6.58
N ILE A 97 8.01 -17.52 7.89
CA ILE A 97 8.93 -17.91 8.96
C ILE A 97 8.83 -19.43 9.14
#